data_AF-A0AAD6WNB9-F1
#
_entry.id   AF-A0AAD6WNB9-F1
#
_cell.length_a   1.000
_cell.length_b   1.000
_cell.length_c   1.000
_cell.angle_alpha   90.00
_cell.angle_beta   90.00
_cell.angle_gamma   90.00
#
_symmetry.space_group_name_H-M   'P 1'
#
loop_
_entity.id
_entity.type
_entity.pdbx_description
1 polymer ?
#
loop_
_entity_poly.entity_id
_entity_poly.type
_entity_poly.pdbx_seq_one_letter_code
_entity_poly.pdbx_strand_id
1 'polypeptide(L)'
;MAHHNKLSSASRTTCPQELIELILGETDPADKATLKSCALVARSFRPTSQQLIFSVLTIVPAGRDSILALQRLADVLSAAPHLALHVRTLYLVQPSLNKPCVWMQSDILSATLSVFTNLESLKIRINWNHLHLNCEQAIYALITRSSLSSIELQ
;
A
#
# COMPACT_ATOMS: atom_id res chain seq x y z
N MET A 1 -28.56 -52.97 21.30
CA MET A 1 -28.90 -52.50 19.95
C MET A 1 -28.70 -50.99 19.92
N ALA A 2 -27.75 -50.54 19.11
CA ALA A 2 -27.12 -49.24 19.23
C ALA A 2 -28.01 -48.08 18.72
N HIS A 3 -28.09 -47.02 19.52
CA HIS A 3 -28.67 -45.74 19.14
C HIS A 3 -27.75 -45.05 18.12
N HIS A 4 -28.23 -44.91 16.88
CA HIS A 4 -27.61 -44.05 15.88
C HIS A 4 -27.85 -42.57 16.25
N ASN A 5 -26.85 -41.93 16.86
CA ASN A 5 -26.79 -40.48 16.98
C ASN A 5 -26.54 -39.87 15.59
N LYS A 6 -27.59 -39.31 14.99
CA LYS A 6 -27.50 -38.41 13.84
C LYS A 6 -26.91 -37.09 14.34
N LEU A 7 -25.60 -36.94 14.22
CA LEU A 7 -24.92 -35.65 14.37
C LEU A 7 -25.47 -34.70 13.29
N SER A 8 -26.33 -33.79 13.71
CA SER A 8 -26.72 -32.59 12.97
C SER A 8 -25.45 -31.89 12.50
N SER A 9 -25.27 -31.78 11.18
CA SER A 9 -24.22 -30.96 10.58
C SER A 9 -24.51 -29.50 10.92
N ALA A 10 -23.85 -28.97 11.94
CA ALA A 10 -23.87 -27.56 12.25
C ALA A 10 -23.43 -26.79 10.99
N SER A 11 -24.37 -26.13 10.33
CA SER A 11 -24.07 -25.18 9.26
C SER A 11 -23.18 -24.11 9.87
N ARG A 12 -21.89 -24.10 9.50
CA ARG A 12 -20.98 -23.01 9.86
C ARG A 12 -21.59 -21.73 9.28
N THR A 13 -22.21 -20.93 10.14
CA THR A 13 -22.72 -19.61 9.77
C THR A 13 -21.51 -18.75 9.44
N THR A 14 -21.20 -18.63 8.16
CA THR A 14 -20.17 -17.72 7.68
C THR A 14 -20.71 -16.30 7.76
N CYS A 15 -19.99 -15.40 8.43
CA CYS A 15 -20.32 -13.98 8.44
C CYS A 15 -20.35 -13.45 6.99
N PRO A 16 -21.41 -12.75 6.56
CA PRO A 16 -21.45 -12.08 5.27
C PRO A 16 -20.25 -11.16 5.06
N GLN A 17 -19.68 -11.16 3.87
CA GLN A 17 -18.49 -10.38 3.55
C GLN A 17 -18.72 -8.87 3.74
N GLU A 18 -19.90 -8.37 3.40
CA GLU A 18 -20.29 -6.97 3.57
C GLU A 18 -20.19 -6.51 5.03
N LEU A 19 -20.54 -7.36 5.99
CA LEU A 19 -20.42 -7.03 7.42
C LEU A 19 -18.96 -6.98 7.85
N ILE A 20 -18.11 -7.87 7.32
CA ILE A 20 -16.66 -7.86 7.57
C ILE A 20 -16.05 -6.57 7.01
N GLU A 21 -16.47 -6.16 5.82
CA GLU A 21 -16.04 -4.93 5.18
C GLU A 21 -16.45 -3.69 5.97
N LEU A 22 -17.69 -3.63 6.46
CA LEU A 22 -18.16 -2.56 7.33
C LEU A 22 -17.34 -2.49 8.62
N ILE A 23 -17.14 -3.62 9.32
CA ILE A 23 -16.36 -3.65 10.57
C ILE A 23 -14.92 -3.20 10.35
N LEU A 24 -14.29 -3.67 9.27
CA LEU A 24 -12.92 -3.28 8.95
C LEU A 24 -12.82 -1.84 8.45
N GLY A 25 -13.87 -1.33 7.79
CA GLY A 25 -13.97 0.08 7.36
C GLY A 25 -13.96 1.07 8.52
N GLU A 26 -14.44 0.67 9.70
CA GLU A 26 -14.37 1.47 10.93
C GLU A 26 -13.00 1.43 11.62
N THR A 27 -12.06 0.59 11.15
CA THR A 27 -10.70 0.55 11.71
C THR A 27 -9.86 1.67 11.12
N ASP A 28 -9.13 2.41 11.98
CA ASP A 28 -8.19 3.43 11.53
C ASP A 28 -7.18 2.82 10.53
N PRO A 29 -7.09 3.32 9.27
CA PRO A 29 -6.12 2.84 8.30
C PRO A 29 -4.66 2.96 8.76
N ALA A 30 -4.36 3.84 9.72
CA ALA A 30 -3.04 3.97 10.34
C ALA A 30 -2.73 2.84 11.34
N ASP A 31 -3.74 2.17 11.90
CA ASP A 31 -3.56 1.03 12.81
C ASP A 31 -3.30 -0.27 12.03
N LYS A 32 -2.10 -0.33 11.43
CA LYS A 32 -1.63 -1.50 10.71
C LYS A 32 -1.50 -2.74 11.60
N ALA A 33 -1.37 -2.59 12.92
CA ALA A 33 -1.24 -3.72 13.84
C ALA A 33 -2.57 -4.45 14.00
N THR A 34 -3.66 -3.71 14.20
CA THR A 34 -5.01 -4.27 14.24
C THR A 34 -5.40 -4.90 12.91
N LEU A 35 -5.17 -4.21 11.79
CA LEU A 35 -5.49 -4.75 10.46
C LEU A 35 -4.72 -6.04 10.14
N LYS A 36 -3.44 -6.14 10.55
CA LYS A 36 -2.65 -7.38 10.41
C LYS A 36 -3.23 -8.51 11.26
N SER A 37 -3.66 -8.21 12.47
CA SER A 37 -4.33 -9.19 13.35
C SER A 37 -5.62 -9.70 12.71
N CYS A 38 -6.47 -8.79 12.19
CA CYS A 38 -7.70 -9.13 11.47
C CYS A 38 -7.45 -10.03 10.25
N ALA A 39 -6.40 -9.76 9.46
CA ALA A 39 -6.06 -10.56 8.28
C ALA A 39 -5.73 -12.03 8.60
N LEU A 40 -5.41 -12.33 9.87
CA LEU A 40 -5.07 -13.67 10.37
C LEU A 40 -6.26 -14.38 11.03
N VAL A 41 -7.34 -13.68 11.38
CA VAL A 41 -8.51 -14.25 12.08
C VAL A 41 -9.19 -15.32 11.23
N ALA A 42 -9.53 -14.99 9.98
CA ALA A 42 -10.16 -15.91 9.04
C ALA A 42 -9.86 -15.52 7.59
N ARG A 43 -10.05 -16.47 6.66
CA ARG A 43 -9.79 -16.23 5.23
C ARG A 43 -10.65 -15.09 4.65
N SER A 44 -11.86 -14.88 5.17
CA SER A 44 -12.77 -13.81 4.72
C SER A 44 -12.34 -12.40 5.14
N PHE A 45 -11.57 -12.25 6.22
CA PHE A 45 -11.04 -10.95 6.65
C PHE A 45 -9.84 -10.50 5.82
N ARG A 46 -9.08 -11.45 5.29
CA ARG A 46 -7.80 -11.20 4.63
C ARG A 46 -7.88 -10.21 3.46
N PRO A 47 -8.82 -10.32 2.49
CA PRO A 47 -8.83 -9.42 1.33
C PRO A 47 -9.01 -7.96 1.73
N THR A 48 -10.02 -7.67 2.55
CA THR A 48 -10.31 -6.32 3.03
C THR A 48 -9.21 -5.79 3.94
N SER A 49 -8.69 -6.61 4.85
CA SER A 49 -7.56 -6.18 5.70
C SER A 49 -6.32 -5.86 4.87
N GLN A 50 -5.98 -6.68 3.86
CA GLN A 50 -4.86 -6.39 2.96
C GLN A 50 -5.08 -5.11 2.15
N GLN A 51 -6.29 -4.91 1.61
CA GLN A 51 -6.66 -3.68 0.92
C GLN A 51 -6.43 -2.46 1.80
N LEU A 52 -6.86 -2.48 3.07
CA LEU A 52 -6.67 -1.38 4.02
C LEU A 52 -5.21 -1.24 4.49
N ILE A 53 -4.47 -2.34 4.62
CA ILE A 53 -3.04 -2.30 4.96
C ILE A 53 -2.26 -1.57 3.85
N PHE A 54 -2.53 -1.90 2.59
CA PHE A 54 -1.81 -1.35 1.44
C PHE A 54 -2.47 -0.10 0.83
N SER A 55 -3.58 0.40 1.39
CA SER A 55 -4.26 1.60 0.88
C SER A 55 -3.41 2.86 0.96
N VAL A 56 -2.55 2.94 1.97
CA VAL A 56 -1.65 4.06 2.21
C VAL A 56 -0.21 3.53 2.22
N LEU A 57 0.61 4.04 1.31
CA LEU A 57 2.02 3.71 1.22
C LEU A 57 2.86 4.97 1.48
N THR A 58 3.89 4.82 2.31
CA THR A 58 4.83 5.90 2.61
C THR A 58 6.24 5.46 2.22
N ILE A 59 6.82 6.16 1.25
CA ILE A 59 8.20 5.99 0.79
C ILE A 59 9.04 7.06 1.49
N VAL A 60 9.72 6.66 2.58
CA VAL A 60 10.73 7.48 3.29
C VAL A 60 12.05 6.71 3.36
N PRO A 61 12.82 6.59 2.26
CA PRO A 61 14.10 5.91 2.29
C PRO A 61 15.10 6.77 3.07
N ALA A 62 15.43 6.34 4.29
CA ALA A 62 16.37 7.04 5.16
C ALA A 62 17.68 6.26 5.30
N GLY A 63 18.79 6.99 5.41
CA GLY A 63 20.10 6.41 5.69
C GLY A 63 20.79 5.75 4.49
N ARG A 64 21.82 4.95 4.80
CA ARG A 64 22.71 4.33 3.80
C ARG A 64 21.99 3.29 2.93
N ASP A 65 20.96 2.65 3.47
CA ASP A 65 20.25 1.56 2.82
C ASP A 65 18.99 2.00 2.08
N SER A 66 18.87 3.30 1.78
CA SER A 66 17.71 3.89 1.10
C SER A 66 17.42 3.24 -0.25
N ILE A 67 18.45 2.99 -1.07
CA ILE A 67 18.30 2.27 -2.35
C ILE A 67 17.84 0.83 -2.12
N LEU A 68 18.40 0.13 -1.12
CA LEU A 68 18.04 -1.26 -0.83
C LEU A 68 16.58 -1.37 -0.35
N ALA A 69 16.11 -0.43 0.47
CA ALA A 69 14.71 -0.38 0.89
C ALA A 69 13.76 -0.19 -0.30
N LEU A 70 14.13 0.69 -1.24
CA LEU A 70 13.38 0.92 -2.45
C LEU A 70 13.40 -0.30 -3.39
N GLN A 71 14.55 -0.97 -3.51
CA GLN A 71 14.67 -2.22 -4.26
C GLN A 71 13.77 -3.31 -3.66
N ARG A 72 13.76 -3.48 -2.34
CA ARG A 72 12.88 -4.45 -1.67
C ARG A 72 11.39 -4.15 -1.93
N LEU A 73 11.01 -2.88 -1.94
CA LEU A 73 9.65 -2.49 -2.31
C LEU A 73 9.35 -2.87 -3.76
N ALA A 74 10.25 -2.57 -4.69
CA ALA A 74 10.11 -2.95 -6.09
C ALA A 74 10.01 -4.48 -6.26
N ASP A 75 10.81 -5.25 -5.53
CA ASP A 75 10.78 -6.71 -5.54
C ASP A 75 9.44 -7.25 -5.01
N VAL A 76 8.91 -6.68 -3.93
CA VAL A 76 7.59 -7.05 -3.38
C VAL A 76 6.48 -6.74 -4.38
N LEU A 77 6.50 -5.57 -5.02
CA LEU A 77 5.49 -5.20 -6.01
C LEU A 77 5.61 -6.02 -7.29
N SER A 78 6.82 -6.43 -7.68
CA SER A 78 7.06 -7.34 -8.79
C SER A 78 6.53 -8.75 -8.48
N ALA A 79 6.80 -9.27 -7.27
CA ALA A 79 6.33 -10.58 -6.84
C ALA A 79 4.81 -10.62 -6.58
N ALA A 80 4.21 -9.51 -6.17
CA ALA A 80 2.79 -9.39 -5.86
C ALA A 80 2.18 -8.10 -6.45
N PRO A 81 1.98 -8.01 -7.78
CA PRO A 81 1.52 -6.79 -8.45
C PRO A 81 0.12 -6.31 -8.00
N HIS A 82 -0.72 -7.24 -7.56
CA HIS A 82 -2.05 -6.92 -7.03
C HIS A 82 -2.00 -6.02 -5.78
N LEU A 83 -0.90 -6.00 -5.03
CA LEU A 83 -0.74 -5.09 -3.89
C LEU A 83 -0.68 -3.63 -4.34
N ALA A 84 -0.08 -3.35 -5.50
CA ALA A 84 -0.02 -2.00 -6.06
C ALA A 84 -1.43 -1.47 -6.41
N LEU A 85 -2.36 -2.37 -6.76
CA LEU A 85 -3.75 -2.03 -7.07
C LEU A 85 -4.53 -1.56 -5.85
N HIS A 86 -4.06 -1.82 -4.63
CA HIS A 86 -4.70 -1.34 -3.40
C HIS A 86 -4.21 0.05 -2.99
N VAL A 87 -3.04 0.49 -3.45
CA VAL A 87 -2.48 1.80 -3.08
C VAL A 87 -3.34 2.93 -3.63
N ARG A 88 -3.89 3.75 -2.73
CA ARG A 88 -4.70 4.94 -3.00
C ARG A 88 -4.00 6.23 -2.62
N THR A 89 -3.24 6.20 -1.54
CA THR A 89 -2.47 7.35 -1.08
C THR A 89 -0.99 7.01 -1.06
N LEU A 90 -0.18 7.84 -1.70
CA LEU A 90 1.26 7.71 -1.71
C LEU A 90 1.90 8.95 -1.09
N TYR A 91 2.69 8.73 -0.04
CA TYR A 91 3.54 9.75 0.57
C TYR A 91 4.98 9.55 0.11
N LEU A 92 5.54 10.53 -0.60
CA LEU A 92 6.94 10.56 -0.98
C LEU A 92 7.67 11.58 -0.14
N VAL A 93 8.52 11.14 0.79
CA VAL A 93 9.12 12.02 1.79
C VAL A 93 10.63 11.87 1.83
N GLN A 94 11.31 13.00 1.71
CA GLN A 94 12.75 13.10 1.96
C GLN A 94 13.00 13.41 3.45
N PRO A 95 13.83 12.61 4.14
CA PRO A 95 14.14 12.85 5.56
C PRO A 95 14.80 14.22 5.83
N SER A 96 15.60 14.72 4.87
CA SER A 96 16.31 15.99 4.98
C SER A 96 16.34 16.70 3.63
N LEU A 97 15.63 17.83 3.53
CA LEU A 97 15.54 18.61 2.28
C LEU A 97 16.88 19.26 1.90
N ASN A 98 17.80 19.44 2.85
CA ASN A 98 19.08 20.12 2.62
C ASN A 98 20.19 19.18 2.12
N LYS A 99 19.93 17.89 1.97
CA LYS A 99 20.96 16.90 1.59
C LYS A 99 20.51 16.13 0.35
N PRO A 100 21.38 15.95 -0.66
CA PRO A 100 21.03 15.11 -1.80
C PRO A 100 20.75 13.67 -1.34
N CYS A 101 19.74 13.07 -1.94
CA CYS A 101 19.31 11.70 -1.64
C CYS A 101 19.51 10.81 -2.86
N VAL A 102 20.43 9.85 -2.75
CA VAL A 102 20.78 8.91 -3.83
C VAL A 102 19.60 8.12 -4.38
N TRP A 103 18.57 7.84 -3.58
CA TRP A 103 17.37 7.14 -4.05
C TRP A 103 16.53 7.97 -5.05
N MET A 104 16.63 9.30 -5.02
CA MET A 104 15.97 10.18 -6.02
C MET A 104 16.68 10.18 -7.36
N GLN A 105 17.93 9.69 -7.39
CA GLN A 105 18.72 9.52 -8.60
C GLN A 105 18.56 8.12 -9.20
N SER A 106 17.80 7.24 -8.54
CA SER A 106 17.65 5.85 -8.94
C SER A 106 16.44 5.66 -9.86
N ASP A 107 16.64 4.96 -10.97
CA ASP A 107 15.56 4.53 -11.85
C ASP A 107 14.55 3.59 -11.16
N ILE A 108 14.95 2.94 -10.06
CA ILE A 108 14.07 2.07 -9.27
C ILE A 108 12.86 2.86 -8.76
N LEU A 109 13.03 4.14 -8.40
CA LEU A 109 11.92 4.98 -7.96
C LEU A 109 10.93 5.17 -9.10
N SER A 110 11.42 5.58 -10.28
CA SER A 110 10.57 5.82 -11.45
C SER A 110 9.77 4.57 -11.84
N ALA A 111 10.42 3.39 -11.84
CA ALA A 111 9.78 2.11 -12.09
C ALA A 111 8.72 1.78 -11.02
N THR A 112 9.05 1.99 -9.75
CA THR A 112 8.14 1.76 -8.61
C THR A 112 6.92 2.67 -8.67
N LEU A 113 7.08 3.94 -9.05
CA LEU A 113 5.97 4.88 -9.18
C LEU A 113 4.99 4.48 -10.27
N SER A 114 5.48 3.91 -11.38
CA SER A 114 4.65 3.55 -12.53
C SER A 114 3.57 2.50 -12.22
N VAL A 115 3.80 1.63 -11.23
CA VAL A 115 2.89 0.52 -10.90
C VAL A 115 1.66 0.95 -10.09
N PHE A 116 1.64 2.14 -9.50
CA PHE A 116 0.52 2.62 -8.69
C PHE A 116 -0.61 3.14 -9.58
N THR A 117 -1.39 2.23 -10.17
CA THR A 117 -2.37 2.59 -11.20
C THR A 117 -3.64 3.22 -10.71
N ASN A 118 -3.98 2.98 -9.45
CA ASN A 118 -5.21 3.44 -8.83
C ASN A 118 -4.94 4.53 -7.80
N LEU A 119 -3.85 5.28 -7.96
CA LEU A 119 -3.48 6.32 -7.02
C LEU A 119 -4.50 7.46 -7.09
N GLU A 120 -5.04 7.85 -5.94
CA GLU A 120 -6.05 8.88 -5.75
C GLU A 120 -5.46 10.13 -5.07
N SER A 121 -4.50 9.96 -4.17
CA SER A 121 -3.82 11.05 -3.47
C SER A 121 -2.30 10.89 -3.51
N LEU A 122 -1.61 11.97 -3.88
CA LEU A 122 -0.15 12.03 -3.94
C LEU A 122 0.35 13.18 -3.06
N LYS A 123 1.18 12.85 -2.07
CA LYS A 123 1.72 13.83 -1.11
C LYS A 123 3.22 13.79 -1.18
N ILE A 124 3.82 14.90 -1.60
CA ILE A 124 5.25 14.99 -1.89
C ILE A 124 5.90 16.01 -0.98
N ARG A 125 6.93 15.58 -0.27
CA ARG A 125 7.81 16.42 0.55
C ARG A 125 9.26 16.10 0.22
N ILE A 126 9.76 16.67 -0.88
CA ILE A 126 11.09 16.41 -1.42
C ILE A 126 11.76 17.71 -1.88
N ASN A 127 13.09 17.69 -1.98
CA ASN A 127 13.85 18.75 -2.64
C ASN A 127 13.90 18.49 -4.15
N TRP A 128 13.10 19.24 -4.90
CA TRP A 128 13.00 19.16 -6.35
C TRP A 128 14.31 19.41 -7.09
N ASN A 129 15.25 20.16 -6.49
CA ASN A 129 16.56 20.47 -7.12
C ASN A 129 17.48 19.24 -7.24
N HIS A 130 17.14 18.12 -6.60
CA HIS A 130 17.94 16.89 -6.59
C HIS A 130 17.24 15.72 -7.29
N LEU A 131 16.09 15.97 -7.92
CA LEU A 131 15.31 14.95 -8.58
C LEU A 131 15.92 14.63 -9.96
N HIS A 132 16.13 13.35 -10.25
CA HIS A 132 16.58 12.92 -11.57
C HIS A 132 15.44 12.99 -12.60
N LEU A 133 15.77 13.23 -13.86
CA LEU A 133 14.80 13.43 -14.94
C LEU A 133 13.77 12.29 -15.04
N ASN A 134 14.20 11.04 -14.90
CA ASN A 134 13.30 9.88 -14.96
C ASN A 134 12.29 9.86 -13.80
N CYS A 135 12.70 10.31 -12.62
CA CYS A 135 11.81 10.42 -11.46
C CYS A 135 10.83 11.58 -11.63
N GLU A 136 11.28 12.71 -12.18
CA GLU A 136 10.42 13.84 -12.52
C GLU A 136 9.35 13.43 -13.53
N GLN A 137 9.72 12.75 -14.61
CA GLN A 137 8.80 12.23 -15.61
C GLN A 137 7.80 11.24 -15.00
N ALA A 138 8.24 10.33 -14.13
CA ALA A 138 7.34 9.38 -13.47
C ALA A 138 6.35 10.08 -12.52
N ILE A 139 6.78 11.11 -11.78
CA ILE A 139 5.89 11.93 -10.96
C ILE A 139 4.90 12.68 -11.83
N TYR A 140 5.34 13.28 -12.94
CA TYR A 140 4.45 13.95 -13.88
C TYR A 140 3.42 12.99 -14.50
N ALA A 141 3.86 11.79 -14.87
CA ALA A 141 2.99 10.73 -15.37
C ALA A 141 1.96 10.31 -14.31
N LEU A 142 2.31 10.29 -13.02
CA LEU A 142 1.35 10.06 -11.94
C LEU A 142 0.34 11.21 -11.79
N ILE A 143 0.82 12.45 -11.84
CA ILE A 143 0.00 13.66 -11.70
C ILE A 143 -1.04 13.77 -12.81
N THR A 144 -0.70 13.32 -14.01
CA THR A 144 -1.58 13.39 -15.19
C THR A 144 -2.60 12.24 -15.27
N ARG A 145 -2.64 11.32 -14.29
CA ARG A 145 -3.61 10.21 -14.29
C ARG A 145 -5.00 10.69 -13.91
N SER A 146 -6.00 10.12 -14.56
CA SER A 146 -7.41 10.40 -14.29
C SER A 146 -7.89 9.96 -12.91
N SER A 147 -7.20 9.01 -12.27
CA SER A 147 -7.56 8.53 -10.92
C SER A 147 -7.16 9.50 -9.82
N LEU A 148 -6.20 10.39 -10.08
CA LEU A 148 -5.64 11.27 -9.07
C LEU A 148 -6.58 12.45 -8.82
N SER A 149 -7.08 12.57 -7.60
CA SER A 149 -8.02 13.62 -7.19
C SER A 149 -7.41 14.62 -6.22
N SER A 150 -6.25 14.29 -5.61
CA SER A 150 -5.61 15.10 -4.57
C SER A 150 -4.09 15.12 -4.74
N ILE A 151 -3.50 16.32 -4.70
CA ILE A 151 -2.06 16.54 -4.71
C ILE A 151 -1.70 17.52 -3.59
N GLU A 152 -0.72 17.17 -2.77
CA GLU A 152 -0.14 18.07 -1.77
C GLU A 152 1.37 18.13 -1.94
N LEU A 153 1.91 19.34 -2.06
CA LEU A 153 3.34 19.61 -2.20
C LEU A 153 3.81 20.38 -0.96
N GLN A 154 4.83 19.86 -0.26
CA GLN A 154 5.40 20.44 0.97
C GLN A 154 6.89 20.75 0.85
#